data_AF-A0A1K2F6A2-F1
#
_entry.id   AF-A0A1K2F6A2-F1
#
_cell.length_a   1.000
_cell.length_b   1.000
_cell.length_c   1.000
_cell.angle_alpha   90.00
_cell.angle_beta   90.00
_cell.angle_gamma   90.00
#
_symmetry.space_group_name_H-M   'P 1'
#
loop_
_entity.id
_entity.type
_entity.pdbx_description
1 polymer ?
#
loop_
_entity_poly.entity_id
_entity_poly.type
_entity_poly.pdbx_seq_one_letter_code
_entity_poly.pdbx_strand_id
1 'polypeptide(L)'
;MSVWERTPERRRATAWAAAGIPDGNVGADEALTAGTSADDGGRLREGRLYRGVSGVDQGPRPMSTEELAGLNDPMAVVFFRQARWPMTLEDLLDGLTQANVLLAQAVYMIGEAGQIPPDEACELSRDIRFAITRASSGKDPDLLVSSDPTSAFLQVAAWDSTAQVFNYYMRISPAWVWTGNSWSALEPGSRGKGCFDSHANGSVVMKELKQPWNNWQSMSATIQLAPDDPLRGNPLYRQVIGAERLELAVRGLIARWTTARLAAVACDGMVEHPDHVLRQLFTSTTVNLASSSTQSATVTHDGRDLVLPMGFWLNSDALINDFGLPVSVETAPSAPASFYADSLATFGFRLEERTSGFSRQGDTFFAFVVPEAAYEDNEVVRQLVEKSLVPAKFAACVLMVDFTNPVFSPVRARLMKYVPMASASTATWCAEIATSIVAAASTLPAGSPESQFAENWSLAEAEWRAVLARRIDDYLEKATARIRTASGFDDFTRLAESRRREFKAMRLNEFELTLPMTDIAADAPRLRMNEDATVTAVN
;
A
#
# COMPACT_ATOMS: atom_id res chain seq x y z
N MET A 1 8.15 22.29 17.69
CA MET A 1 7.39 21.91 16.50
C MET A 1 8.22 22.12 15.24
N SER A 2 8.52 21.05 14.50
CA SER A 2 9.26 21.10 13.24
C SER A 2 8.47 21.87 12.14
N VAL A 3 9.12 22.28 11.04
CA VAL A 3 8.42 22.91 9.89
C VAL A 3 7.32 21.99 9.35
N TRP A 4 7.50 20.68 9.46
CA TRP A 4 6.54 19.64 9.09
C TRP A 4 5.25 19.68 9.93
N GLU A 5 5.31 20.22 11.15
CA GLU A 5 4.16 20.26 12.06
C GLU A 5 3.30 21.52 11.88
N ARG A 6 3.75 22.54 11.14
CA ARG A 6 3.18 23.91 11.18
C ARG A 6 2.36 24.35 9.96
N THR A 7 2.23 23.56 8.90
CA THR A 7 1.57 24.05 7.66
C THR A 7 0.10 23.58 7.49
N PRO A 8 -0.83 24.48 7.07
CA PRO A 8 -2.23 24.15 6.75
C PRO A 8 -2.40 23.19 5.55
N GLU A 9 -1.34 23.02 4.75
CA GLU A 9 -1.28 22.13 3.57
C GLU A 9 -1.05 20.67 3.98
N ARG A 10 -1.46 20.33 5.20
CA ARG A 10 -1.41 18.98 5.78
C ARG A 10 -2.20 18.03 4.88
N ARG A 11 -1.69 16.80 4.76
CA ARG A 11 -2.57 15.66 4.50
C ARG A 11 -3.62 15.67 5.60
N ARG A 12 -4.89 15.89 5.25
CA ARG A 12 -5.99 15.57 6.16
C ARG A 12 -5.98 14.05 6.30
N ALA A 13 -5.43 13.59 7.42
CA ALA A 13 -5.33 12.19 7.78
C ALA A 13 -6.12 11.97 9.07
N THR A 14 -7.45 11.84 8.94
CA THR A 14 -8.36 11.77 10.10
C THR A 14 -8.05 10.58 11.00
N ALA A 15 -7.51 9.49 10.44
CA ALA A 15 -7.15 8.29 11.20
C ALA A 15 -5.92 8.48 12.11
N TRP A 16 -5.00 9.40 11.80
CA TRP A 16 -3.75 9.54 12.56
C TRP A 16 -3.97 10.21 13.92
N ALA A 17 -4.84 11.22 13.96
CA ALA A 17 -5.22 11.91 15.20
C ALA A 17 -5.89 10.96 16.20
N ALA A 18 -6.69 10.02 15.69
CA ALA A 18 -7.48 9.08 16.47
C ALA A 18 -6.67 7.93 17.10
N ALA A 19 -5.56 7.53 16.46
CA ALA A 19 -4.72 6.42 16.90
C ALA A 19 -3.75 6.80 18.03
N GLY A 20 -3.77 8.05 18.49
CA GLY A 20 -2.78 8.56 19.45
C GLY A 20 -1.35 8.43 18.95
N ILE A 21 -1.15 8.21 17.63
CA ILE A 21 0.14 8.24 16.97
C ILE A 21 0.58 9.68 17.07
N PRO A 22 1.58 10.02 17.90
CA PRO A 22 2.04 11.39 17.98
C PRO A 22 2.54 11.78 16.59
N ASP A 23 2.18 12.99 16.12
CA ASP A 23 2.79 13.59 14.93
C ASP A 23 4.33 13.71 15.05
N GLY A 24 4.91 13.42 16.22
CA GLY A 24 6.34 13.27 16.45
C GLY A 24 6.64 12.14 17.42
N ASN A 25 7.31 11.09 16.91
CA ASN A 25 8.22 10.30 17.74
C ASN A 25 9.55 10.16 16.98
N VAL A 26 10.19 11.30 16.72
CA VAL A 26 11.62 11.45 16.96
C VAL A 26 11.70 11.98 18.39
N GLY A 27 12.41 11.29 19.26
CA GLY A 27 12.30 11.46 20.71
C GLY A 27 12.35 12.91 21.20
N ALA A 28 11.46 13.23 22.14
CA ALA A 28 11.72 14.26 23.11
C ALA A 28 12.76 13.72 24.10
N ASP A 29 14.04 13.87 23.75
CA ASP A 29 15.15 14.20 24.65
C ASP A 29 16.46 14.11 23.87
N GLU A 30 16.86 15.24 23.28
CA GLU A 30 18.20 15.78 23.47
C GLU A 30 18.16 17.26 23.08
N ALA A 31 18.21 18.11 24.10
CA ALA A 31 18.35 19.53 23.95
C ALA A 31 19.68 19.85 23.25
N LEU A 32 19.59 20.58 22.14
CA LEU A 32 20.39 21.75 21.82
C LEU A 32 21.82 21.78 22.40
N THR A 33 22.80 21.46 21.57
CA THR A 33 24.05 22.22 21.56
C THR A 33 24.32 22.76 20.17
N ALA A 34 24.38 24.08 20.11
CA ALA A 34 24.62 24.89 18.93
C ALA A 34 25.94 24.53 18.23
N GLY A 35 25.90 24.47 16.90
CA GLY A 35 27.05 24.27 16.02
C GLY A 35 26.79 24.86 14.63
N THR A 36 26.75 26.20 14.58
CA THR A 36 27.08 27.09 13.46
C THR A 36 27.05 26.55 12.01
N SER A 37 25.95 26.83 11.29
CA SER A 37 25.91 27.75 10.14
C SER A 37 24.45 27.90 9.67
N ALA A 38 23.69 28.68 10.44
CA ALA A 38 22.36 29.11 10.05
C ALA A 38 22.51 30.43 9.29
N ASP A 39 22.16 30.43 8.00
CA ASP A 39 21.57 31.61 7.40
C ASP A 39 20.07 31.32 7.23
N ASP A 40 19.26 32.19 7.84
CA ASP A 40 17.80 32.31 7.75
C ASP A 40 16.89 31.25 8.42
N GLY A 41 16.84 31.27 9.76
CA GLY A 41 15.58 31.23 10.53
C GLY A 41 14.51 30.14 10.26
N GLY A 42 14.82 29.04 9.57
CA GLY A 42 13.90 27.92 9.31
C GLY A 42 12.62 28.26 8.54
N ARG A 43 12.53 29.42 7.86
CA ARG A 43 11.36 29.82 7.07
C ARG A 43 11.57 29.51 5.59
N LEU A 44 10.58 28.86 4.97
CA LEU A 44 10.54 28.64 3.53
C LEU A 44 10.32 29.98 2.81
N ARG A 45 11.04 30.19 1.70
CA ARG A 45 10.93 31.37 0.85
C ARG A 45 10.37 30.99 -0.51
N GLU A 46 9.58 31.90 -1.06
CA GLU A 46 9.09 31.78 -2.43
C GLU A 46 10.24 31.67 -3.44
N GLY A 47 9.93 31.12 -4.61
CA GLY A 47 10.88 31.09 -5.71
C GLY A 47 12.03 30.11 -5.54
N ARG A 48 11.89 29.07 -4.70
CA ARG A 48 12.98 28.13 -4.39
C ARG A 48 12.50 26.69 -4.14
N LEU A 49 13.35 25.73 -4.54
CA LEU A 49 13.22 24.32 -4.18
C LEU A 49 14.04 24.03 -2.93
N TYR A 50 13.42 23.36 -1.97
CA TYR A 50 14.07 22.87 -0.77
C TYR A 50 14.22 21.34 -0.83
N ARG A 51 15.23 20.82 -0.13
CA ARG A 51 15.38 19.39 0.18
C ARG A 51 15.00 19.17 1.64
N GLY A 52 14.13 18.18 1.89
CA GLY A 52 13.72 17.80 3.23
C GLY A 52 13.32 16.32 3.31
N VAL A 53 14.30 15.43 3.42
CA VAL A 53 14.08 13.99 3.56
C VAL A 53 13.82 13.66 5.03
N SER A 54 12.60 13.24 5.36
CA SER A 54 12.20 12.94 6.73
C SER A 54 13.06 11.83 7.34
N GLY A 55 13.57 12.05 8.55
CA GLY A 55 14.44 11.11 9.27
C GLY A 55 15.92 11.13 8.86
N VAL A 56 16.26 11.88 7.81
CA VAL A 56 17.65 12.10 7.36
C VAL A 56 18.04 13.56 7.60
N ASP A 57 17.18 14.49 7.19
CA ASP A 57 17.43 15.92 7.32
C ASP A 57 16.83 16.49 8.61
N GLN A 58 17.56 17.42 9.24
CA GLN A 58 17.08 18.16 10.43
C GLN A 58 15.93 19.11 10.12
N GLY A 59 15.73 19.44 8.84
CA GLY A 59 14.64 20.28 8.35
C GLY A 59 14.84 20.63 6.88
N PRO A 60 13.85 21.25 6.22
CA PRO A 60 14.00 21.71 4.86
C PRO A 60 15.18 22.69 4.74
N ARG A 61 16.15 22.35 3.90
CA ARG A 61 17.23 23.25 3.51
C ARG A 61 17.10 23.60 2.04
N PRO A 62 17.53 24.78 1.61
CA PRO A 62 17.54 25.07 0.19
C PRO A 62 18.38 24.05 -0.59
N MET A 63 17.86 23.64 -1.75
CA MET A 63 18.59 22.75 -2.63
C MET A 63 19.73 23.54 -3.31
N SER A 64 20.91 22.94 -3.38
CA SER A 64 22.05 23.51 -4.11
C SER A 64 21.84 23.43 -5.62
N THR A 65 22.58 24.23 -6.38
CA THR A 65 22.54 24.20 -7.85
C THR A 65 22.92 22.83 -8.40
N GLU A 66 23.89 22.15 -7.78
CA GLU A 66 24.32 20.81 -8.18
C GLU A 66 23.23 19.76 -7.94
N GLU A 67 22.60 19.77 -6.76
CA GLU A 67 21.48 18.87 -6.47
C GLU A 67 20.32 19.07 -7.45
N LEU A 68 19.95 20.32 -7.74
CA LEU A 68 18.91 20.63 -8.72
C LEU A 68 19.31 20.22 -10.16
N ALA A 69 20.59 20.36 -10.52
CA ALA A 69 21.15 19.89 -11.78
C ALA A 69 21.24 18.35 -11.86
N GLY A 70 21.09 17.64 -10.74
CA GLY A 70 20.97 16.18 -10.69
C GLY A 70 19.56 15.66 -11.00
N LEU A 71 18.51 16.47 -10.84
CA LEU A 71 17.11 16.04 -11.02
C LEU A 71 16.64 16.18 -12.47
N ASN A 72 16.48 15.07 -13.19
CA ASN A 72 16.14 15.07 -14.62
C ASN A 72 14.68 14.69 -14.92
N ASP A 73 13.83 14.65 -13.89
CA ASP A 73 12.39 14.44 -14.04
C ASP A 73 11.66 15.69 -14.58
N PRO A 74 10.41 15.53 -15.06
CA PRO A 74 9.61 16.62 -15.61
C PRO A 74 9.43 17.83 -14.70
N MET A 75 9.32 17.66 -13.37
CA MET A 75 9.16 18.79 -12.45
C MET A 75 10.40 19.67 -12.45
N ALA A 76 11.57 19.05 -12.33
CA ALA A 76 12.83 19.77 -12.31
C ALA A 76 13.14 20.45 -13.65
N VAL A 77 12.96 19.74 -14.77
CA VAL A 77 13.33 20.21 -16.11
C VAL A 77 12.40 21.34 -16.60
N VAL A 78 11.09 21.18 -16.43
CA VAL A 78 10.10 22.15 -16.96
C VAL A 78 9.96 23.37 -16.05
N PHE A 79 10.05 23.18 -14.72
CA PHE A 79 9.75 24.24 -13.76
C PHE A 79 10.99 24.75 -13.03
N PHE A 80 11.57 23.93 -12.17
CA PHE A 80 12.51 24.42 -11.16
C PHE A 80 13.82 24.94 -11.74
N ARG A 81 14.37 24.27 -12.77
CA ARG A 81 15.56 24.74 -13.50
C ARG A 81 15.31 26.00 -14.33
N GLN A 82 14.04 26.28 -14.65
CA GLN A 82 13.60 27.48 -15.37
C GLN A 82 13.14 28.59 -14.41
N ALA A 83 13.39 28.45 -13.10
CA ALA A 83 12.92 29.36 -12.06
C ALA A 83 11.39 29.62 -12.09
N ARG A 84 10.62 28.61 -12.53
CA ARG A 84 9.15 28.61 -12.46
C ARG A 84 8.70 27.76 -11.27
N TRP A 85 7.66 28.22 -10.58
CA TRP A 85 7.20 27.64 -9.31
C TRP A 85 5.68 27.51 -9.36
N PRO A 86 5.13 26.41 -9.92
CA PRO A 86 3.68 26.27 -10.03
C PRO A 86 3.10 26.14 -8.62
N MET A 87 2.26 27.10 -8.20
CA MET A 87 1.71 27.11 -6.84
C MET A 87 0.30 26.56 -6.78
N THR A 88 -0.35 26.37 -7.92
CA THR A 88 -1.68 25.73 -8.04
C THR A 88 -1.59 24.49 -8.92
N LEU A 89 -2.64 23.66 -8.87
CA LEU A 89 -2.76 22.54 -9.81
C LEU A 89 -2.85 23.04 -11.26
N GLU A 90 -3.57 24.12 -11.49
CA GLU A 90 -3.72 24.75 -12.80
C GLU A 90 -2.36 25.22 -13.34
N ASP A 91 -1.55 25.93 -12.55
CA ASP A 91 -0.21 26.39 -12.95
C ASP A 91 0.69 25.22 -13.38
N LEU A 92 0.59 24.11 -12.65
CA LEU A 92 1.35 22.89 -12.92
C LEU A 92 0.90 22.24 -14.24
N LEU A 93 -0.40 22.04 -14.43
CA LEU A 93 -0.93 21.38 -15.62
C LEU A 93 -0.75 22.25 -16.88
N ASP A 94 -0.97 23.56 -16.76
CA ASP A 94 -0.78 24.51 -17.86
C ASP A 94 0.69 24.67 -18.21
N GLY A 95 1.58 24.70 -17.21
CA GLY A 95 3.02 24.79 -17.45
C GLY A 95 3.58 23.62 -18.24
N LEU A 96 3.13 22.39 -17.96
CA LEU A 96 3.48 21.20 -18.74
C LEU A 96 2.97 21.30 -20.18
N THR A 97 1.71 21.73 -20.36
CA THR A 97 1.10 21.92 -21.68
C THR A 97 1.83 22.98 -22.51
N GLN A 98 2.14 24.13 -21.91
CA GLN A 98 2.90 25.22 -22.55
C GLN A 98 4.32 24.78 -22.94
N ALA A 99 4.96 23.94 -22.13
CA ALA A 99 6.25 23.35 -22.45
C ALA A 99 6.18 22.25 -23.53
N ASN A 100 4.98 21.88 -23.98
CA ASN A 100 4.73 20.77 -24.90
C ASN A 100 5.27 19.42 -24.37
N VAL A 101 5.18 19.21 -23.05
CA VAL A 101 5.70 18.04 -22.32
C VAL A 101 4.55 17.30 -21.66
N LEU A 102 4.55 15.96 -21.77
CA LEU A 102 3.56 15.07 -21.18
C LEU A 102 2.10 15.50 -21.45
N LEU A 103 1.73 15.61 -22.73
CA LEU A 103 0.43 16.13 -23.14
C LEU A 103 -0.76 15.21 -22.86
N ALA A 104 -0.53 13.90 -22.75
CA ALA A 104 -1.61 12.97 -22.44
C ALA A 104 -1.96 13.09 -20.95
N GLN A 105 -3.22 13.40 -20.66
CA GLN A 105 -3.75 13.58 -19.31
C GLN A 105 -4.88 12.60 -19.04
N ALA A 106 -4.88 12.01 -17.85
CA ALA A 106 -6.04 11.34 -17.29
C ALA A 106 -6.30 11.83 -15.86
N VAL A 107 -7.58 12.03 -15.54
CA VAL A 107 -8.02 12.53 -14.24
C VAL A 107 -8.84 11.44 -13.57
N TYR A 108 -8.53 11.16 -12.32
CA TYR A 108 -9.21 10.17 -11.48
C TYR A 108 -9.63 10.85 -10.18
N MET A 109 -10.56 10.24 -9.47
CA MET A 109 -11.12 10.82 -8.24
C MET A 109 -11.28 9.76 -7.16
N ILE A 110 -10.85 10.10 -5.95
CA ILE A 110 -11.03 9.32 -4.74
C ILE A 110 -11.80 10.16 -3.72
N GLY A 111 -12.64 9.51 -2.91
CA GLY A 111 -13.29 10.09 -1.74
C GLY A 111 -13.79 8.99 -0.82
N GLU A 112 -13.28 8.94 0.40
CA GLU A 112 -13.56 7.87 1.37
C GLU A 112 -15.00 7.91 1.91
N ALA A 113 -15.63 9.09 1.86
CA ALA A 113 -17.07 9.25 2.07
C ALA A 113 -17.83 9.43 0.75
N GLY A 114 -17.18 9.20 -0.39
CA GLY A 114 -17.69 9.53 -1.71
C GLY A 114 -19.01 8.82 -2.04
N GLN A 115 -19.21 7.60 -1.52
CA GLN A 115 -20.40 6.79 -1.76
C GLN A 115 -21.49 6.98 -0.68
N ILE A 116 -21.25 7.81 0.34
CA ILE A 116 -22.26 8.18 1.33
C ILE A 116 -23.16 9.26 0.72
N PRO A 117 -24.49 9.11 0.70
CA PRO A 117 -25.38 10.13 0.15
C PRO A 117 -25.20 11.51 0.83
N PRO A 118 -25.10 12.62 0.08
CA PRO A 118 -24.92 13.96 0.65
C PRO A 118 -26.04 14.44 1.58
N ASP A 119 -27.26 13.98 1.36
CA ASP A 119 -28.43 14.27 2.18
C ASP A 119 -28.43 13.52 3.52
N GLU A 120 -27.75 12.37 3.61
CA GLU A 120 -27.55 11.62 4.85
C GLU A 120 -26.44 12.21 5.74
N ALA A 121 -25.49 12.96 5.13
CA ALA A 121 -24.27 13.38 5.78
C ALA A 121 -23.81 14.76 5.27
N CYS A 122 -24.64 15.79 5.45
CA CYS A 122 -24.41 17.13 4.88
C CYS A 122 -23.18 17.84 5.46
N GLU A 123 -22.81 17.56 6.71
CA GLU A 123 -21.63 18.14 7.38
C GLU A 123 -20.37 17.28 7.22
N LEU A 124 -20.49 16.09 6.62
CA LEU A 124 -19.36 15.17 6.46
C LEU A 124 -18.45 15.67 5.34
N SER A 125 -17.17 15.89 5.68
CA SER A 125 -16.17 16.16 4.66
C SER A 125 -15.93 14.91 3.82
N ARG A 126 -16.00 15.07 2.50
CA ARG A 126 -15.79 13.96 1.56
C ARG A 126 -14.33 13.70 1.25
N ASP A 127 -13.46 14.61 1.65
CA ASP A 127 -12.00 14.58 1.45
C ASP A 127 -11.62 14.16 0.03
N ILE A 128 -12.35 14.71 -0.94
CA ILE A 128 -12.18 14.38 -2.36
C ILE A 128 -10.79 14.81 -2.81
N ARG A 129 -10.10 13.92 -3.51
CA ARG A 129 -8.83 14.22 -4.17
C ARG A 129 -8.88 13.82 -5.63
N PHE A 130 -8.26 14.64 -6.46
CA PHE A 130 -7.86 14.24 -7.79
C PHE A 130 -6.54 13.47 -7.72
N ALA A 131 -6.49 12.35 -8.45
CA ALA A 131 -5.24 11.76 -8.89
C ALA A 131 -5.14 12.02 -10.40
N ILE A 132 -4.03 12.61 -10.86
CA ILE A 132 -3.87 12.99 -12.27
C ILE A 132 -2.57 12.39 -12.79
N THR A 133 -2.65 11.70 -13.92
CA THR A 133 -1.47 11.22 -14.63
C THR A 133 -1.17 12.11 -15.82
N ARG A 134 0.12 12.37 -16.05
CA ARG A 134 0.62 13.03 -17.26
C ARG A 134 1.66 12.13 -17.91
N ALA A 135 1.48 11.89 -19.20
CA ALA A 135 2.28 10.97 -19.99
C ALA A 135 2.65 11.57 -21.35
N SER A 136 3.76 11.09 -21.91
CA SER A 136 3.96 11.21 -23.36
C SER A 136 2.91 10.35 -24.07
N SER A 137 2.47 10.78 -25.26
CA SER A 137 1.43 10.03 -26.01
C SER A 137 1.84 8.57 -26.22
N GLY A 138 0.96 7.64 -25.82
CA GLY A 138 1.17 6.19 -25.96
C GLY A 138 2.21 5.57 -25.01
N LYS A 139 2.64 6.29 -23.96
CA LYS A 139 3.58 5.78 -22.95
C LYS A 139 2.95 5.72 -21.56
N ASP A 140 3.61 5.02 -20.66
CA ASP A 140 3.30 5.08 -19.22
C ASP A 140 3.45 6.52 -18.69
N PRO A 141 2.72 6.87 -17.62
CA PRO A 141 2.87 8.18 -16.98
C PRO A 141 4.28 8.43 -16.44
N ASP A 142 4.80 9.61 -16.72
CA ASP A 142 6.04 10.08 -16.10
C ASP A 142 5.78 11.02 -14.92
N LEU A 143 4.51 11.38 -14.68
CA LEU A 143 4.13 12.26 -13.59
C LEU A 143 2.75 11.86 -13.05
N LEU A 144 2.67 11.69 -11.73
CA LEU A 144 1.44 11.46 -10.97
C LEU A 144 1.27 12.61 -9.98
N VAL A 145 0.13 13.28 -10.03
CA VAL A 145 -0.24 14.40 -9.14
C VAL A 145 -1.36 13.95 -8.24
N SER A 146 -1.27 14.29 -6.96
CA SER A 146 -2.38 14.23 -6.02
C SER A 146 -2.69 15.63 -5.52
N SER A 147 -3.93 16.06 -5.67
CA SER A 147 -4.39 17.40 -5.28
C SER A 147 -5.82 17.35 -4.78
N ASP A 148 -6.16 18.19 -3.82
CA ASP A 148 -7.56 18.47 -3.51
C ASP A 148 -8.14 19.48 -4.53
N PRO A 149 -9.48 19.61 -4.64
CA PRO A 149 -10.10 20.55 -5.56
C PRO A 149 -9.77 22.03 -5.33
N THR A 150 -9.35 22.40 -4.11
CA THR A 150 -8.96 23.77 -3.78
C THR A 150 -7.48 24.06 -4.03
N SER A 151 -6.69 23.04 -4.40
CA SER A 151 -5.24 23.10 -4.51
C SER A 151 -4.53 23.58 -3.22
N ALA A 152 -5.15 23.38 -2.06
CA ALA A 152 -4.50 23.55 -0.77
C ALA A 152 -3.45 22.44 -0.54
N PHE A 153 -3.71 21.24 -1.07
CA PHE A 153 -2.83 20.09 -1.05
C PHE A 153 -2.32 19.82 -2.47
N LEU A 154 -1.00 19.72 -2.65
CA LEU A 154 -0.40 19.40 -3.94
C LEU A 154 0.88 18.57 -3.76
N GLN A 155 0.83 17.32 -4.19
CA GLN A 155 1.96 16.37 -4.16
C GLN A 155 2.18 15.76 -5.54
N VAL A 156 3.45 15.52 -5.89
CA VAL A 156 3.84 15.00 -7.19
C VAL A 156 4.87 13.88 -7.03
N ALA A 157 4.67 12.76 -7.71
CA ALA A 157 5.70 11.78 -7.99
C ALA A 157 6.07 11.90 -9.48
N ALA A 158 7.34 12.17 -9.78
CA ALA A 158 7.83 12.39 -11.13
C ALA A 158 8.96 11.42 -11.45
N TRP A 159 8.88 10.74 -12.59
CA TRP A 159 9.87 9.76 -13.04
C TRP A 159 11.08 10.46 -13.66
N ASP A 160 12.26 10.15 -13.12
CA ASP A 160 13.54 10.52 -13.67
C ASP A 160 14.05 9.37 -14.54
N SER A 161 14.02 9.55 -15.86
CA SER A 161 14.46 8.51 -16.80
C SER A 161 15.99 8.35 -16.85
N THR A 162 16.75 9.29 -16.31
CA THR A 162 18.22 9.17 -16.22
C THR A 162 18.61 8.40 -14.97
N ALA A 163 18.05 8.78 -13.82
CA ALA A 163 18.33 8.11 -12.55
C ALA A 163 17.48 6.83 -12.33
N GLN A 164 16.45 6.60 -13.16
CA GLN A 164 15.53 5.47 -13.08
C GLN A 164 14.82 5.37 -11.72
N VAL A 165 14.37 6.50 -11.20
CA VAL A 165 13.67 6.63 -9.91
C VAL A 165 12.46 7.54 -10.05
N PHE A 166 11.52 7.44 -9.12
CA PHE A 166 10.57 8.52 -8.84
C PHE A 166 11.19 9.52 -7.87
N ASN A 167 11.13 10.80 -8.21
CA ASN A 167 11.35 11.92 -7.28
C ASN A 167 10.01 12.37 -6.70
N TYR A 168 9.98 12.60 -5.39
CA TYR A 168 8.78 13.01 -4.67
C TYR A 168 8.87 14.48 -4.28
N TYR A 169 7.81 15.22 -4.60
CA TYR A 169 7.70 16.65 -4.35
C TYR A 169 6.40 16.94 -3.62
N MET A 170 6.45 17.91 -2.72
CA MET A 170 5.25 18.48 -2.11
C MET A 170 5.35 20.00 -2.06
N ARG A 171 4.23 20.66 -2.33
CA ARG A 171 4.11 22.09 -2.13
C ARG A 171 3.95 22.36 -0.63
N ILE A 172 4.83 23.20 -0.10
CA ILE A 172 4.71 23.77 1.24
C ILE A 172 4.85 25.28 1.09
N SER A 173 3.72 25.96 0.96
CA SER A 173 3.62 27.39 0.69
C SER A 173 4.52 28.20 1.64
N PRO A 174 5.32 29.14 1.09
CA PRO A 174 5.28 29.61 -0.31
C PRO A 174 6.24 28.86 -1.27
N ALA A 175 6.69 27.64 -0.96
CA ALA A 175 7.76 26.94 -1.67
C ALA A 175 7.42 25.49 -2.07
N TRP A 176 8.34 24.86 -2.79
CA TRP A 176 8.34 23.42 -3.05
C TRP A 176 9.43 22.71 -2.24
N VAL A 177 9.13 21.50 -1.80
CA VAL A 177 10.09 20.62 -1.11
C VAL A 177 10.18 19.30 -1.85
N TRP A 178 11.40 18.92 -2.25
CA TRP A 178 11.75 17.57 -2.64
C TRP A 178 11.95 16.73 -1.36
N THR A 179 11.16 15.68 -1.22
CA THR A 179 11.09 14.86 0.00
C THR A 179 11.89 13.57 -0.08
N GLY A 180 12.57 13.35 -1.21
CA GLY A 180 13.39 12.17 -1.48
C GLY A 180 13.05 11.53 -2.82
N ASN A 181 13.65 10.39 -3.09
CA ASN A 181 13.39 9.57 -4.27
C ASN A 181 13.07 8.10 -3.90
N SER A 182 12.89 7.26 -4.91
CA SER A 182 12.60 5.82 -4.73
C SER A 182 13.58 5.10 -3.81
N TRP A 183 14.88 5.39 -3.90
CA TRP A 183 15.90 4.79 -3.01
C TRP A 183 15.74 5.26 -1.56
N SER A 184 15.37 6.53 -1.37
CA SER A 184 15.15 7.10 -0.04
C SER A 184 14.05 6.36 0.74
N ALA A 185 13.09 5.73 0.06
CA ALA A 185 12.07 4.89 0.71
C ALA A 185 12.65 3.61 1.35
N LEU A 186 13.75 3.11 0.80
CA LEU A 186 14.39 1.88 1.21
C LEU A 186 15.45 2.12 2.29
N GLU A 187 15.96 3.34 2.43
CA GLU A 187 16.99 3.64 3.42
C GLU A 187 16.49 3.57 4.87
N PRO A 188 17.21 2.91 5.81
CA PRO A 188 16.77 2.79 7.21
C PRO A 188 16.45 4.13 7.90
N GLY A 189 17.16 5.20 7.53
CA GLY A 189 16.97 6.54 8.10
C GLY A 189 15.62 7.17 7.77
N SER A 190 15.09 6.95 6.56
CA SER A 190 13.89 7.61 6.02
C SER A 190 12.71 6.68 5.77
N ARG A 191 12.93 5.36 5.72
CA ARG A 191 11.90 4.33 5.57
C ARG A 191 10.79 4.50 6.61
N GLY A 192 9.53 4.52 6.14
CA GLY A 192 8.35 4.67 6.99
C GLY A 192 8.18 6.07 7.62
N LYS A 193 8.93 7.08 7.16
CA LYS A 193 8.85 8.47 7.66
C LYS A 193 8.51 9.43 6.52
N GLY A 194 7.81 10.51 6.86
CA GLY A 194 7.37 11.51 5.87
C GLY A 194 6.57 10.85 4.75
N CYS A 195 6.86 11.17 3.48
CA CYS A 195 6.17 10.55 2.35
C CYS A 195 6.36 9.02 2.23
N PHE A 196 7.43 8.46 2.83
CA PHE A 196 7.75 7.03 2.75
C PHE A 196 6.97 6.16 3.75
N ASP A 197 6.06 6.77 4.52
CA ASP A 197 5.04 6.02 5.24
C ASP A 197 3.95 5.45 4.32
N SER A 198 3.76 6.07 3.15
CA SER A 198 2.79 5.71 2.13
C SER A 198 3.47 5.12 0.89
N HIS A 199 4.70 5.57 0.59
CA HIS A 199 5.53 5.09 -0.51
C HIS A 199 6.65 4.17 0.01
N ALA A 200 6.32 3.21 0.88
CA ALA A 200 7.30 2.43 1.63
C ALA A 200 8.30 1.62 0.77
N ASN A 201 7.91 1.32 -0.48
CA ASN A 201 8.73 0.59 -1.44
C ASN A 201 9.37 1.47 -2.53
N GLY A 202 9.21 2.80 -2.47
CA GLY A 202 9.81 3.72 -3.43
C GLY A 202 9.09 3.81 -4.77
N SER A 203 7.88 3.27 -4.88
CA SER A 203 7.00 3.48 -6.03
C SER A 203 5.86 4.47 -5.72
N VAL A 204 5.02 4.73 -6.72
CA VAL A 204 3.67 5.28 -6.53
C VAL A 204 2.78 4.25 -5.82
N VAL A 205 1.70 4.71 -5.17
CA VAL A 205 0.81 3.85 -4.37
C VAL A 205 -0.66 4.11 -4.71
N MET A 206 -1.42 3.02 -4.78
CA MET A 206 -2.89 2.99 -4.76
C MET A 206 -3.27 1.80 -3.88
N LYS A 207 -4.12 2.04 -2.86
CA LYS A 207 -4.43 1.02 -1.84
C LYS A 207 -5.49 0.00 -2.29
N GLU A 208 -6.02 0.18 -3.50
CA GLU A 208 -7.10 -0.62 -4.08
C GLU A 208 -6.73 -0.91 -5.53
N LEU A 209 -5.89 -1.91 -5.76
CA LEU A 209 -5.42 -2.33 -7.09
C LEU A 209 -6.19 -3.54 -7.62
N LYS A 210 -7.43 -3.72 -7.15
CA LYS A 210 -8.39 -4.72 -7.64
C LYS A 210 -9.80 -4.16 -7.57
N GLN A 211 -10.63 -4.58 -8.52
CA GLN A 211 -12.07 -4.38 -8.48
C GLN A 211 -12.62 -4.84 -7.11
N PRO A 212 -13.58 -4.10 -6.49
CA PRO A 212 -14.38 -3.02 -7.05
C PRO A 212 -13.99 -1.57 -6.73
N TRP A 213 -12.82 -1.31 -6.15
CA TRP A 213 -12.37 0.04 -5.77
C TRP A 213 -13.40 0.80 -4.91
N ASN A 214 -13.52 0.37 -3.65
CA ASN A 214 -14.43 0.90 -2.64
C ASN A 214 -14.47 2.42 -2.54
N ASN A 215 -13.32 3.11 -2.59
CA ASN A 215 -13.26 4.56 -2.33
C ASN A 215 -13.08 5.41 -3.60
N TRP A 216 -12.99 4.80 -4.77
CA TRP A 216 -12.70 5.49 -6.02
C TRP A 216 -13.92 5.64 -6.91
N GLN A 217 -13.94 6.72 -7.71
CA GLN A 217 -14.81 6.78 -8.88
C GLN A 217 -14.38 5.69 -9.86
N SER A 218 -15.27 4.76 -10.18
CA SER A 218 -14.97 3.60 -11.03
C SER A 218 -16.19 3.14 -11.82
N MET A 219 -16.01 2.12 -12.65
CA MET A 219 -17.15 1.42 -13.26
C MET A 219 -18.04 0.67 -12.24
N SER A 220 -17.55 0.44 -11.01
CA SER A 220 -18.27 -0.30 -9.97
C SER A 220 -18.93 0.61 -8.92
N ALA A 221 -18.40 1.81 -8.70
CA ALA A 221 -18.89 2.77 -7.71
C ALA A 221 -18.78 4.22 -8.22
N THR A 222 -19.80 5.03 -7.91
CA THR A 222 -19.82 6.46 -8.25
C THR A 222 -19.72 7.30 -6.99
N ILE A 223 -18.82 8.28 -7.01
CA ILE A 223 -18.71 9.31 -5.98
C ILE A 223 -19.88 10.29 -6.16
N GLN A 224 -20.67 10.42 -5.11
CA GLN A 224 -21.86 11.25 -5.04
C GLN A 224 -21.52 12.65 -4.54
N LEU A 225 -22.01 13.66 -5.26
CA LEU A 225 -21.90 15.07 -4.91
C LEU A 225 -23.29 15.67 -4.72
N ALA A 226 -23.43 16.64 -3.82
CA ALA A 226 -24.67 17.41 -3.70
C ALA A 226 -24.99 18.13 -5.03
N PRO A 227 -26.27 18.38 -5.38
CA PRO A 227 -26.62 19.04 -6.65
C PRO A 227 -25.96 20.41 -6.87
N ASP A 228 -25.73 21.15 -5.78
CA ASP A 228 -25.12 22.48 -5.73
C ASP A 228 -23.62 22.46 -5.39
N ASP A 229 -23.00 21.28 -5.33
CA ASP A 229 -21.58 21.13 -5.02
C ASP A 229 -20.71 21.86 -6.07
N PRO A 230 -19.82 22.80 -5.66
CA PRO A 230 -19.00 23.57 -6.58
C PRO A 230 -18.07 22.71 -7.46
N LEU A 231 -17.73 21.49 -7.02
CA LEU A 231 -16.90 20.57 -7.78
C LEU A 231 -17.55 20.18 -9.12
N ARG A 232 -18.88 20.20 -9.22
CA ARG A 232 -19.60 19.96 -10.50
C ARG A 232 -19.26 21.00 -11.57
N GLY A 233 -18.87 22.20 -11.15
CA GLY A 233 -18.39 23.27 -12.02
C GLY A 233 -16.92 23.14 -12.43
N ASN A 234 -16.13 22.32 -11.73
CA ASN A 234 -14.69 22.19 -11.94
C ASN A 234 -14.38 21.51 -13.29
N PRO A 235 -13.51 22.09 -14.15
CA PRO A 235 -13.15 21.48 -15.44
C PRO A 235 -12.49 20.10 -15.36
N LEU A 236 -11.74 19.82 -14.29
CA LEU A 236 -11.10 18.51 -14.07
C LEU A 236 -12.12 17.45 -13.67
N TYR A 237 -13.14 17.82 -12.89
CA TYR A 237 -14.23 16.89 -12.52
C TYR A 237 -14.93 16.31 -13.76
N ARG A 238 -15.14 17.15 -14.79
CA ARG A 238 -15.75 16.73 -16.07
C ARG A 238 -14.88 15.78 -16.90
N GLN A 239 -13.60 15.63 -16.55
CA GLN A 239 -12.64 14.75 -17.21
C GLN A 239 -12.38 13.46 -16.42
N VAL A 240 -13.02 13.29 -15.26
CA VAL A 240 -12.80 12.13 -14.40
C VAL A 240 -13.19 10.85 -15.16
N ILE A 241 -12.25 9.91 -15.18
CA ILE A 241 -12.44 8.55 -15.67
C ILE A 241 -12.28 7.55 -14.53
N GLY A 242 -12.68 6.29 -14.76
CA GLY A 242 -12.74 5.29 -13.71
C GLY A 242 -11.39 4.76 -13.24
N ALA A 243 -11.35 4.36 -11.97
CA ALA A 243 -10.21 3.79 -11.25
C ALA A 243 -9.62 2.55 -11.90
N GLU A 244 -10.42 1.79 -12.65
CA GLU A 244 -9.94 0.63 -13.40
C GLU A 244 -8.79 0.97 -14.37
N ARG A 245 -8.73 2.22 -14.84
CA ARG A 245 -7.61 2.71 -15.66
C ARG A 245 -6.43 3.20 -14.82
N LEU A 246 -6.68 3.78 -13.64
CA LEU A 246 -5.62 4.19 -12.72
C LEU A 246 -4.88 2.97 -12.17
N GLU A 247 -5.60 1.89 -11.85
CA GLU A 247 -5.02 0.62 -11.43
C GLU A 247 -3.94 0.17 -12.41
N LEU A 248 -4.29 0.07 -13.70
CA LEU A 248 -3.36 -0.37 -14.74
C LEU A 248 -2.13 0.55 -14.84
N ALA A 249 -2.35 1.87 -14.76
CA ALA A 249 -1.25 2.83 -14.78
C ALA A 249 -0.33 2.62 -13.56
N VAL A 250 -0.88 2.58 -12.35
CA VAL A 250 -0.11 2.40 -11.11
C VAL A 250 0.65 1.08 -11.10
N ARG A 251 0.03 -0.02 -11.55
CA ARG A 251 0.72 -1.33 -11.69
C ARG A 251 1.89 -1.24 -12.66
N GLY A 252 1.73 -0.57 -13.79
CA GLY A 252 2.82 -0.31 -14.75
C GLY A 252 3.96 0.51 -14.13
N LEU A 253 3.63 1.53 -13.34
CA LEU A 253 4.63 2.36 -12.65
C LEU A 253 5.39 1.58 -11.57
N ILE A 254 4.72 0.71 -10.82
CA ILE A 254 5.35 -0.21 -9.86
C ILE A 254 6.27 -1.17 -10.60
N ALA A 255 5.81 -1.81 -11.68
CA ALA A 255 6.64 -2.71 -12.49
C ALA A 255 7.88 -2.01 -13.07
N ARG A 256 7.74 -0.75 -13.50
CA ARG A 256 8.83 0.09 -14.01
C ARG A 256 9.90 0.34 -12.94
N TRP A 257 9.49 0.78 -11.75
CA TRP A 257 10.42 0.97 -10.64
C TRP A 257 11.09 -0.33 -10.21
N THR A 258 10.32 -1.42 -10.05
CA THR A 258 10.87 -2.73 -9.69
C THR A 258 11.92 -3.20 -10.70
N THR A 259 11.65 -3.03 -12.00
CA THR A 259 12.61 -3.38 -13.06
C THR A 259 13.92 -2.61 -12.91
N ALA A 260 13.82 -1.29 -12.74
CA ALA A 260 14.98 -0.42 -12.58
C ALA A 260 15.77 -0.75 -11.30
N ARG A 261 15.06 -0.90 -10.17
CA ARG A 261 15.62 -1.25 -8.87
C ARG A 261 16.40 -2.56 -8.94
N LEU A 262 15.80 -3.61 -9.48
CA LEU A 262 16.46 -4.92 -9.59
C LEU A 262 17.68 -4.86 -10.50
N ALA A 263 17.62 -4.13 -11.61
CA ALA A 263 18.79 -3.93 -12.48
C ALA A 263 19.94 -3.19 -11.78
N ALA A 264 19.63 -2.25 -10.88
CA ALA A 264 20.63 -1.50 -10.14
C ALA A 264 21.29 -2.31 -9.02
N VAL A 265 20.52 -3.11 -8.27
CA VAL A 265 21.07 -3.90 -7.14
C VAL A 265 21.63 -5.25 -7.56
N ALA A 266 21.23 -5.80 -8.71
CA ALA A 266 21.73 -7.07 -9.22
C ALA A 266 22.67 -6.83 -10.41
N CYS A 267 23.97 -6.71 -10.14
CA CYS A 267 25.00 -6.43 -11.13
C CYS A 267 26.21 -7.37 -10.95
N ASP A 268 26.87 -7.74 -12.05
CA ASP A 268 28.09 -8.55 -12.05
C ASP A 268 28.03 -9.86 -11.22
N GLY A 269 26.86 -10.50 -11.20
CA GLY A 269 26.65 -11.75 -10.45
C GLY A 269 26.51 -11.58 -8.94
N MET A 270 26.31 -10.35 -8.47
CA MET A 270 26.10 -9.99 -7.07
C MET A 270 24.74 -9.31 -6.90
N VAL A 271 24.15 -9.47 -5.72
CA VAL A 271 23.00 -8.67 -5.24
C VAL A 271 23.47 -7.83 -4.07
N GLU A 272 23.34 -6.51 -4.18
CA GLU A 272 23.52 -5.59 -3.07
C GLU A 272 22.29 -5.60 -2.15
N HIS A 273 22.52 -5.52 -0.84
CA HIS A 273 21.48 -5.54 0.19
C HIS A 273 20.37 -6.59 -0.03
N PRO A 274 20.71 -7.90 0.00
CA PRO A 274 19.72 -8.97 -0.14
C PRO A 274 18.52 -8.84 0.79
N ASP A 275 18.73 -8.34 2.00
CA ASP A 275 17.71 -8.05 2.99
C ASP A 275 16.70 -7.01 2.50
N HIS A 276 17.12 -5.99 1.76
CA HIS A 276 16.22 -5.01 1.16
C HIS A 276 15.38 -5.62 0.04
N VAL A 277 15.95 -6.52 -0.76
CA VAL A 277 15.30 -7.15 -1.91
C VAL A 277 14.30 -8.23 -1.48
N LEU A 278 14.67 -9.08 -0.51
CA LEU A 278 13.85 -10.19 -0.06
C LEU A 278 12.84 -9.81 1.03
N ARG A 279 12.91 -8.60 1.58
CA ARG A 279 11.93 -8.14 2.58
C ARG A 279 10.48 -8.26 2.09
N GLN A 280 10.20 -7.99 0.82
CA GLN A 280 8.87 -8.11 0.21
C GLN A 280 8.38 -9.56 0.10
N LEU A 281 9.30 -10.54 0.10
CA LEU A 281 8.96 -11.96 0.10
C LEU A 281 8.61 -12.46 1.51
N PHE A 282 9.40 -12.06 2.51
CA PHE A 282 9.27 -12.58 3.87
C PHE A 282 8.32 -11.78 4.77
N THR A 283 8.09 -10.51 4.47
CA THR A 283 7.31 -9.59 5.33
C THR A 283 6.21 -8.91 4.53
N SER A 284 5.21 -8.35 5.21
CA SER A 284 4.26 -7.41 4.60
C SER A 284 4.81 -6.00 4.75
N THR A 285 5.28 -5.40 3.65
CA THR A 285 5.81 -4.03 3.71
C THR A 285 4.70 -3.00 3.59
N THR A 286 3.69 -3.32 2.78
CA THR A 286 2.41 -2.61 2.63
C THR A 286 1.28 -3.64 2.46
N VAL A 287 0.06 -3.17 2.20
CA VAL A 287 -1.09 -4.03 1.88
C VAL A 287 -1.93 -3.39 0.77
N ASN A 288 -2.64 -4.24 0.03
CA ASN A 288 -3.78 -3.83 -0.77
C ASN A 288 -5.07 -4.02 0.04
N LEU A 289 -6.14 -3.31 -0.30
CA LEU A 289 -7.48 -3.52 0.22
C LEU A 289 -8.33 -4.21 -0.84
N ALA A 290 -9.00 -5.29 -0.44
CA ALA A 290 -9.94 -6.03 -1.28
C ALA A 290 -11.28 -6.18 -0.55
N SER A 291 -12.35 -6.36 -1.32
CA SER A 291 -13.71 -6.54 -0.81
C SER A 291 -14.49 -7.48 -1.71
N SER A 292 -15.66 -7.91 -1.24
CA SER A 292 -16.62 -8.55 -2.13
C SER A 292 -17.01 -7.58 -3.25
N SER A 293 -17.42 -8.11 -4.42
CA SER A 293 -18.00 -7.28 -5.47
C SER A 293 -19.44 -6.84 -5.18
N THR A 294 -20.02 -7.30 -4.07
CA THR A 294 -21.40 -6.99 -3.66
C THR A 294 -21.45 -5.75 -2.77
N GLN A 295 -22.34 -4.81 -3.07
CA GLN A 295 -22.57 -3.63 -2.22
C GLN A 295 -23.17 -4.06 -0.89
N SER A 296 -22.59 -3.63 0.24
CA SER A 296 -23.00 -4.07 1.57
C SER A 296 -24.48 -3.79 1.85
N ALA A 297 -24.99 -2.62 1.42
CA ALA A 297 -26.38 -2.22 1.65
C ALA A 297 -27.41 -3.09 0.90
N THR A 298 -26.97 -3.92 -0.06
CA THR A 298 -27.84 -4.79 -0.86
C THR A 298 -27.89 -6.23 -0.37
N VAL A 299 -27.07 -6.59 0.63
CA VAL A 299 -27.03 -7.94 1.18
C VAL A 299 -28.23 -8.14 2.12
N THR A 300 -29.14 -9.03 1.75
CA THR A 300 -30.32 -9.41 2.54
C THR A 300 -30.18 -10.84 3.08
N HIS A 301 -30.91 -11.18 4.15
CA HIS A 301 -30.87 -12.52 4.75
C HIS A 301 -31.24 -13.66 3.79
N ASP A 302 -32.08 -13.39 2.80
CA ASP A 302 -32.51 -14.30 1.74
C ASP A 302 -31.73 -14.14 0.43
N GLY A 303 -30.68 -13.32 0.44
CA GLY A 303 -29.84 -13.03 -0.70
C GLY A 303 -28.93 -14.21 -1.11
N ARG A 304 -28.20 -14.00 -2.22
CA ARG A 304 -27.20 -14.97 -2.69
C ARG A 304 -25.99 -15.00 -1.78
N ASP A 305 -25.33 -16.16 -1.69
CA ASP A 305 -24.07 -16.31 -0.97
C ASP A 305 -23.06 -15.21 -1.36
N LEU A 306 -22.44 -14.63 -0.34
CA LEU A 306 -21.44 -13.59 -0.45
C LEU A 306 -20.06 -14.21 -0.65
N VAL A 307 -19.50 -14.03 -1.85
CA VAL A 307 -18.11 -14.42 -2.16
C VAL A 307 -17.16 -13.46 -1.43
N LEU A 308 -16.24 -13.99 -0.61
CA LEU A 308 -15.21 -13.19 0.06
C LEU A 308 -13.95 -13.09 -0.80
N PRO A 309 -13.12 -12.02 -0.64
CA PRO A 309 -11.90 -11.84 -1.42
C PRO A 309 -10.94 -13.04 -1.31
N MET A 310 -10.39 -13.49 -2.44
CA MET A 310 -9.40 -14.59 -2.42
C MET A 310 -8.17 -14.26 -1.57
N GLY A 311 -7.72 -13.00 -1.58
CA GLY A 311 -6.60 -12.51 -0.78
C GLY A 311 -6.82 -12.55 0.74
N PHE A 312 -8.05 -12.76 1.21
CA PHE A 312 -8.32 -13.05 2.62
C PHE A 312 -7.82 -14.46 3.01
N TRP A 313 -7.85 -15.41 2.08
CA TRP A 313 -7.58 -16.82 2.35
C TRP A 313 -6.12 -17.19 2.13
N LEU A 314 -5.50 -16.68 1.07
CA LEU A 314 -4.10 -16.91 0.72
C LEU A 314 -3.57 -15.84 -0.24
N ASN A 315 -2.26 -15.82 -0.48
CA ASN A 315 -1.65 -14.97 -1.52
C ASN A 315 -1.79 -15.64 -2.90
N SER A 316 -3.00 -15.65 -3.44
CA SER A 316 -3.33 -16.31 -4.72
C SER A 316 -2.58 -15.70 -5.91
N ASP A 317 -2.30 -14.39 -5.87
CA ASP A 317 -1.57 -13.72 -6.96
C ASP A 317 -0.18 -14.33 -7.13
N ALA A 318 0.59 -14.44 -6.05
CA ALA A 318 1.92 -15.04 -6.13
C ALA A 318 1.85 -16.57 -6.31
N LEU A 319 1.10 -17.27 -5.46
CA LEU A 319 1.13 -18.75 -5.42
C LEU A 319 0.45 -19.40 -6.63
N ILE A 320 -0.72 -18.89 -7.03
CA ILE A 320 -1.51 -19.49 -8.12
C ILE A 320 -1.16 -18.82 -9.44
N ASN A 321 -1.24 -17.49 -9.54
CA ASN A 321 -1.12 -16.81 -10.83
C ASN A 321 0.34 -16.71 -11.31
N ASP A 322 1.25 -16.21 -10.47
CA ASP A 322 2.63 -15.97 -10.88
C ASP A 322 3.46 -17.27 -10.86
N PHE A 323 3.33 -18.07 -9.81
CA PHE A 323 4.08 -19.31 -9.70
C PHE A 323 3.41 -20.45 -10.43
N GLY A 324 2.10 -20.42 -10.72
CA GLY A 324 1.42 -21.48 -11.47
C GLY A 324 1.23 -22.76 -10.66
N LEU A 325 0.92 -22.66 -9.36
CA LEU A 325 0.52 -23.85 -8.59
C LEU A 325 -0.83 -24.39 -9.13
N PRO A 326 -0.93 -25.68 -9.46
CA PRO A 326 -2.14 -26.26 -10.06
C PRO A 326 -3.21 -26.56 -8.99
N VAL A 327 -3.74 -25.51 -8.36
CA VAL A 327 -4.83 -25.57 -7.38
C VAL A 327 -6.14 -25.84 -8.12
N SER A 328 -6.96 -26.74 -7.60
CA SER A 328 -8.21 -27.18 -8.23
C SER A 328 -9.38 -26.22 -7.96
N VAL A 329 -9.29 -25.43 -6.88
CA VAL A 329 -10.32 -24.46 -6.50
C VAL A 329 -10.39 -23.29 -7.49
N GLU A 330 -11.47 -23.21 -8.26
CA GLU A 330 -11.71 -22.16 -9.24
C GLU A 330 -12.38 -20.90 -8.65
N THR A 331 -12.99 -21.00 -7.47
CA THR A 331 -13.78 -19.90 -6.86
C THR A 331 -13.43 -19.69 -5.40
N ALA A 332 -13.46 -18.44 -4.95
CA ALA A 332 -13.21 -18.13 -3.55
C ALA A 332 -14.33 -18.66 -2.63
N PRO A 333 -14.01 -19.06 -1.38
CA PRO A 333 -15.01 -19.44 -0.40
C PRO A 333 -16.12 -18.38 -0.24
N SER A 334 -17.36 -18.86 -0.16
CA SER A 334 -18.57 -18.03 -0.11
C SER A 334 -19.39 -18.31 1.15
N ALA A 335 -19.86 -17.25 1.81
CA ALA A 335 -20.70 -17.32 3.00
C ALA A 335 -22.19 -17.16 2.64
N PRO A 336 -23.12 -17.82 3.35
CA PRO A 336 -24.53 -17.44 3.31
C PRO A 336 -24.73 -15.94 3.62
N ALA A 337 -25.56 -15.26 2.83
CA ALA A 337 -25.82 -13.82 3.01
C ALA A 337 -26.36 -13.48 4.40
N SER A 338 -27.17 -14.36 4.98
CA SER A 338 -27.69 -14.24 6.34
C SER A 338 -26.58 -14.13 7.38
N PHE A 339 -25.49 -14.89 7.26
CA PHE A 339 -24.40 -14.82 8.23
C PHE A 339 -23.66 -13.49 8.17
N TYR A 340 -23.48 -12.92 6.98
CA TYR A 340 -22.95 -11.57 6.83
C TYR A 340 -23.88 -10.53 7.45
N ALA A 341 -25.17 -10.57 7.13
CA ALA A 341 -26.15 -9.62 7.68
C ALA A 341 -26.23 -9.72 9.22
N ASP A 342 -26.23 -10.93 9.77
CA ASP A 342 -26.24 -11.18 11.21
C ASP A 342 -24.94 -10.70 11.89
N SER A 343 -23.79 -10.83 11.22
CA SER A 343 -22.51 -10.39 11.79
C SER A 343 -22.41 -8.88 11.91
N LEU A 344 -23.00 -8.12 10.97
CA LEU A 344 -23.04 -6.65 11.05
C LEU A 344 -23.70 -6.20 12.36
N ALA A 345 -24.82 -6.82 12.74
CA ALA A 345 -25.50 -6.55 14.00
C ALA A 345 -24.75 -7.11 15.21
N THR A 346 -24.27 -8.36 15.12
CA THR A 346 -23.59 -9.07 16.22
C THR A 346 -22.32 -8.36 16.67
N PHE A 347 -21.57 -7.79 15.73
CA PHE A 347 -20.31 -7.08 15.98
C PHE A 347 -20.43 -5.56 15.88
N GLY A 348 -21.65 -5.01 15.77
CA GLY A 348 -21.88 -3.56 15.78
C GLY A 348 -21.13 -2.79 14.69
N PHE A 349 -21.15 -3.31 13.45
CA PHE A 349 -20.48 -2.69 12.31
C PHE A 349 -21.02 -1.29 12.03
N ARG A 350 -20.11 -0.34 11.84
CA ARG A 350 -20.45 1.05 11.54
C ARG A 350 -19.28 1.78 10.89
N LEU A 351 -19.57 2.78 10.07
CA LEU A 351 -18.61 3.78 9.62
C LEU A 351 -18.62 4.95 10.61
N GLU A 352 -17.44 5.38 11.07
CA GLU A 352 -17.30 6.49 12.02
C GLU A 352 -16.19 7.45 11.58
N GLU A 353 -16.47 8.76 11.66
CA GLU A 353 -15.45 9.81 11.59
C GLU A 353 -15.56 10.68 12.83
N ARG A 354 -14.57 10.61 13.72
CA ARG A 354 -14.61 11.31 15.01
C ARG A 354 -14.53 12.82 14.84
N THR A 355 -13.86 13.28 13.79
CA THR A 355 -13.63 14.71 13.54
C THR A 355 -14.94 15.45 13.27
N SER A 356 -15.86 14.86 12.50
CA SER A 356 -17.21 15.40 12.27
C SER A 356 -18.25 14.88 13.26
N GLY A 357 -17.95 13.82 14.01
CA GLY A 357 -18.94 13.11 14.83
C GLY A 357 -19.89 12.23 14.01
N PHE A 358 -19.57 11.98 12.74
CA PHE A 358 -20.37 11.13 11.86
C PHE A 358 -20.33 9.66 12.31
N SER A 359 -21.50 9.02 12.30
CA SER A 359 -21.63 7.58 12.51
C SER A 359 -22.79 7.02 11.67
N ARG A 360 -22.55 5.91 10.97
CA ARG A 360 -23.58 5.20 10.18
C ARG A 360 -23.42 3.70 10.36
N GLN A 361 -24.51 3.02 10.73
CA GLN A 361 -24.54 1.56 10.86
C GLN A 361 -24.26 0.87 9.52
N GLY A 362 -23.62 -0.30 9.58
CA GLY A 362 -23.25 -1.12 8.43
C GLY A 362 -21.76 -1.11 8.11
N ASP A 363 -21.41 -1.78 7.02
CA ASP A 363 -20.03 -1.87 6.52
C ASP A 363 -19.69 -0.70 5.57
N THR A 364 -18.52 -0.75 4.96
CA THR A 364 -18.13 0.05 3.79
C THR A 364 -19.08 -0.14 2.60
N PHE A 365 -18.88 0.63 1.51
CA PHE A 365 -19.76 0.57 0.34
C PHE A 365 -19.87 -0.84 -0.25
N PHE A 366 -18.73 -1.51 -0.45
CA PHE A 366 -18.68 -2.94 -0.73
C PHE A 366 -18.49 -3.74 0.55
N ALA A 367 -19.10 -4.92 0.58
CA ALA A 367 -19.09 -5.80 1.73
C ALA A 367 -17.69 -6.38 2.01
N PHE A 368 -17.35 -6.52 3.29
CA PHE A 368 -16.20 -7.27 3.75
C PHE A 368 -14.84 -6.75 3.22
N VAL A 369 -14.60 -5.44 3.32
CA VAL A 369 -13.27 -4.87 2.98
C VAL A 369 -12.22 -5.43 3.95
N VAL A 370 -11.12 -5.96 3.45
CA VAL A 370 -10.02 -6.54 4.22
C VAL A 370 -8.65 -6.27 3.59
N PRO A 371 -7.57 -6.21 4.39
CA PRO A 371 -6.21 -6.21 3.86
C PRO A 371 -5.85 -7.53 3.18
N GLU A 372 -5.14 -7.44 2.06
CA GLU A 372 -4.52 -8.55 1.34
C GLU A 372 -3.08 -8.20 0.90
N ALA A 373 -2.34 -9.18 0.37
CA ALA A 373 -0.97 -8.99 -0.07
C ALA A 373 -0.87 -7.84 -1.09
N ALA A 374 0.10 -6.94 -0.91
CA ALA A 374 0.24 -5.78 -1.77
C ALA A 374 0.75 -6.18 -3.16
N TYR A 375 0.23 -5.52 -4.20
CA TYR A 375 0.71 -5.72 -5.57
C TYR A 375 2.20 -5.43 -5.70
N GLU A 376 2.68 -4.36 -5.07
CA GLU A 376 4.11 -3.98 -5.09
C GLU A 376 5.04 -5.00 -4.43
N ASP A 377 4.60 -5.68 -3.37
CA ASP A 377 5.36 -6.77 -2.77
C ASP A 377 5.42 -7.97 -3.74
N ASN A 378 4.26 -8.36 -4.28
CA ASN A 378 4.16 -9.46 -5.23
C ASN A 378 4.93 -9.18 -6.54
N GLU A 379 4.93 -7.94 -7.02
CA GLU A 379 5.62 -7.54 -8.24
C GLU A 379 7.16 -7.67 -8.12
N VAL A 380 7.71 -7.34 -6.94
CA VAL A 380 9.13 -7.59 -6.65
C VAL A 380 9.43 -9.08 -6.69
N VAL A 381 8.60 -9.90 -6.03
CA VAL A 381 8.76 -11.36 -6.00
C VAL A 381 8.65 -11.97 -7.41
N ARG A 382 7.64 -11.57 -8.18
CA ARG A 382 7.40 -12.01 -9.56
C ARG A 382 8.62 -11.72 -10.43
N GLN A 383 9.12 -10.49 -10.42
CA GLN A 383 10.29 -10.13 -11.23
C GLN A 383 11.59 -10.80 -10.76
N LEU A 384 11.77 -11.03 -9.46
CA LEU A 384 12.92 -11.81 -8.95
C LEU A 384 12.93 -13.22 -9.53
N VAL A 385 11.76 -13.86 -9.63
CA VAL A 385 11.61 -15.19 -10.23
C VAL A 385 11.79 -15.15 -11.74
N GLU A 386 11.13 -14.22 -12.45
CA GLU A 386 11.25 -14.09 -13.91
C GLU A 386 12.68 -13.79 -14.38
N LYS A 387 13.41 -12.97 -13.62
CA LYS A 387 14.83 -12.66 -13.89
C LYS A 387 15.78 -13.75 -13.39
N SER A 388 15.27 -14.86 -12.85
CA SER A 388 16.06 -15.97 -12.31
C SER A 388 17.02 -15.57 -11.19
N LEU A 389 16.73 -14.47 -10.47
CA LEU A 389 17.47 -14.04 -9.27
C LEU A 389 17.07 -14.87 -8.06
N VAL A 390 15.81 -15.31 -8.01
CA VAL A 390 15.27 -16.19 -6.97
C VAL A 390 14.59 -17.39 -7.64
N PRO A 391 14.92 -18.64 -7.27
CA PRO A 391 14.20 -19.81 -7.79
C PRO A 391 12.71 -19.77 -7.39
N ALA A 392 11.80 -20.10 -8.31
CA ALA A 392 10.36 -20.14 -8.03
C ALA A 392 10.02 -21.05 -6.83
N LYS A 393 10.70 -22.20 -6.73
CA LYS A 393 10.57 -23.12 -5.58
C LYS A 393 10.95 -22.44 -4.27
N PHE A 394 12.03 -21.64 -4.23
CA PHE A 394 12.43 -20.94 -3.01
C PHE A 394 11.36 -19.95 -2.57
N ALA A 395 10.88 -19.11 -3.49
CA ALA A 395 9.84 -18.15 -3.19
C ALA A 395 8.53 -18.83 -2.75
N ALA A 396 8.12 -19.91 -3.43
CA ALA A 396 6.97 -20.70 -3.03
C ALA A 396 7.14 -21.33 -1.63
N CYS A 397 8.30 -21.90 -1.31
CA CYS A 397 8.56 -22.46 0.02
C CYS A 397 8.48 -21.41 1.12
N VAL A 398 8.94 -20.17 0.88
CA VAL A 398 8.79 -19.05 1.82
C VAL A 398 7.33 -18.64 1.98
N LEU A 399 6.61 -18.43 0.86
CA LEU A 399 5.19 -18.04 0.91
C LEU A 399 4.29 -19.14 1.48
N MET A 400 4.71 -20.40 1.40
CA MET A 400 4.02 -21.55 2.00
C MET A 400 4.24 -21.69 3.51
N VAL A 401 5.14 -20.90 4.12
CA VAL A 401 5.22 -20.76 5.58
C VAL A 401 4.11 -19.84 6.05
N ASP A 402 3.21 -20.38 6.88
CA ASP A 402 2.03 -19.66 7.39
C ASP A 402 1.15 -19.05 6.26
N PHE A 403 0.95 -19.83 5.18
CA PHE A 403 0.32 -19.37 3.93
C PHE A 403 -1.14 -18.94 4.06
N THR A 404 -1.81 -19.42 5.10
CA THR A 404 -3.18 -19.04 5.50
C THR A 404 -3.26 -17.61 6.08
N ASN A 405 -2.11 -17.00 6.36
CA ASN A 405 -1.97 -15.62 6.80
C ASN A 405 -1.13 -14.83 5.75
N PRO A 406 -1.75 -14.44 4.63
CA PRO A 406 -1.04 -13.82 3.51
C PRO A 406 -0.43 -12.46 3.87
N VAL A 407 -1.08 -11.73 4.79
CA VAL A 407 -0.60 -10.46 5.33
C VAL A 407 -0.25 -10.59 6.81
N PHE A 408 0.70 -9.75 7.24
CA PHE A 408 1.10 -9.58 8.63
C PHE A 408 1.58 -10.86 9.33
N SER A 409 2.04 -11.89 8.61
CA SER A 409 2.56 -13.12 9.23
C SER A 409 3.87 -12.85 10.00
N PRO A 410 3.86 -12.87 11.35
CA PRO A 410 5.10 -12.79 12.11
C PRO A 410 5.92 -14.09 11.96
N VAL A 411 5.25 -15.21 11.68
CA VAL A 411 5.86 -16.53 11.49
C VAL A 411 6.78 -16.51 10.27
N ARG A 412 6.28 -16.05 9.12
CA ARG A 412 7.08 -15.90 7.89
C ARG A 412 8.16 -14.84 8.05
N ALA A 413 7.84 -13.70 8.66
CA ALA A 413 8.79 -12.60 8.86
C ALA A 413 10.02 -13.00 9.68
N ARG A 414 9.90 -13.94 10.62
CA ARG A 414 11.03 -14.46 11.41
C ARG A 414 12.14 -15.07 10.57
N LEU A 415 11.86 -15.55 9.35
CA LEU A 415 12.87 -16.11 8.46
C LEU A 415 13.82 -15.04 7.90
N MET A 416 13.47 -13.75 7.98
CA MET A 416 14.38 -12.65 7.56
C MET A 416 15.73 -12.68 8.27
N LYS A 417 15.82 -13.24 9.49
CA LYS A 417 17.10 -13.34 10.22
C LYS A 417 18.17 -14.18 9.51
N TYR A 418 17.79 -14.99 8.53
CA TYR A 418 18.70 -15.79 7.71
C TYR A 418 19.16 -15.08 6.44
N VAL A 419 18.59 -13.91 6.12
CA VAL A 419 18.93 -13.13 4.93
C VAL A 419 20.14 -12.23 5.24
N PRO A 420 21.22 -12.27 4.44
CA PRO A 420 22.39 -11.44 4.67
C PRO A 420 22.11 -9.96 4.38
N MET A 421 22.73 -9.07 5.15
CA MET A 421 22.70 -7.61 4.89
C MET A 421 23.80 -7.16 3.92
N ALA A 422 24.89 -7.92 3.83
CA ALA A 422 25.99 -7.66 2.92
C ALA A 422 25.71 -8.23 1.52
N SER A 423 26.39 -7.70 0.51
CA SER A 423 26.27 -8.18 -0.87
C SER A 423 26.53 -9.69 -0.95
N ALA A 424 25.71 -10.40 -1.72
CA ALA A 424 25.77 -11.84 -1.87
C ALA A 424 25.78 -12.24 -3.35
N SER A 425 26.31 -13.41 -3.68
CA SER A 425 26.31 -13.89 -5.06
C SER A 425 24.89 -14.28 -5.50
N THR A 426 24.43 -13.78 -6.65
CA THR A 426 23.14 -14.17 -7.25
C THR A 426 23.05 -15.67 -7.49
N ALA A 427 24.19 -16.35 -7.68
CA ALA A 427 24.25 -17.79 -7.96
C ALA A 427 23.97 -18.67 -6.73
N THR A 428 24.33 -18.21 -5.52
CA THR A 428 24.32 -19.07 -4.31
C THR A 428 23.48 -18.54 -3.17
N TRP A 429 23.17 -17.24 -3.13
CA TRP A 429 22.51 -16.59 -1.99
C TRP A 429 21.22 -17.28 -1.53
N CYS A 430 20.31 -17.66 -2.44
CA CYS A 430 19.08 -18.38 -2.08
C CYS A 430 19.37 -19.78 -1.50
N ALA A 431 20.37 -20.48 -2.05
CA ALA A 431 20.76 -21.81 -1.55
C ALA A 431 21.42 -21.73 -0.17
N GLU A 432 22.22 -20.70 0.09
CA GLU A 432 22.85 -20.42 1.38
C GLU A 432 21.81 -20.05 2.45
N ILE A 433 20.83 -19.21 2.10
CA ILE A 433 19.70 -18.88 2.97
C ILE A 433 18.89 -20.15 3.29
N ALA A 434 18.52 -20.93 2.26
CA ALA A 434 17.77 -22.17 2.46
C ALA A 434 18.53 -23.18 3.32
N THR A 435 19.84 -23.33 3.10
CA THR A 435 20.71 -24.19 3.91
C THR A 435 20.72 -23.76 5.37
N SER A 436 20.80 -22.44 5.63
CA SER A 436 20.80 -21.88 6.97
C SER A 436 19.47 -22.12 7.70
N ILE A 437 18.35 -21.97 6.99
CA ILE A 437 17.02 -22.26 7.52
C ILE A 437 16.87 -23.76 7.86
N VAL A 438 17.25 -24.64 6.91
CA VAL A 438 17.17 -26.10 7.10
C VAL A 438 18.06 -26.58 8.24
N ALA A 439 19.28 -26.04 8.36
CA ALA A 439 20.17 -26.36 9.47
C ALA A 439 19.54 -26.00 10.82
N ALA A 440 18.95 -24.80 10.93
CA ALA A 440 18.28 -24.38 12.15
C ALA A 440 17.04 -25.23 12.46
N ALA A 441 16.26 -25.62 11.45
CA ALA A 441 15.07 -26.45 11.59
C ALA A 441 15.35 -27.77 12.34
N SER A 442 16.53 -28.36 12.18
CA SER A 442 16.94 -29.60 12.88
C SER A 442 17.04 -29.47 14.40
N THR A 443 17.14 -28.24 14.91
CA THR A 443 17.30 -27.94 16.34
C THR A 443 16.09 -27.25 16.96
N LEU A 444 15.11 -26.87 16.14
CA LEU A 444 13.93 -26.12 16.55
C LEU A 444 12.68 -27.03 16.57
N PRO A 445 11.61 -26.62 17.28
CA PRO A 445 10.38 -27.41 17.31
C PRO A 445 9.76 -27.59 15.92
N ALA A 446 9.10 -28.72 15.68
CA ALA A 446 8.48 -29.07 14.39
C ALA A 446 7.46 -28.03 13.86
N GLY A 447 6.86 -27.22 14.74
CA GLY A 447 5.96 -26.12 14.35
C GLY A 447 6.66 -24.79 14.04
N SER A 448 7.99 -24.74 14.09
CA SER A 448 8.75 -23.51 13.83
C SER A 448 8.65 -23.09 12.35
N PRO A 449 8.77 -21.78 12.03
CA PRO A 449 8.81 -21.34 10.63
C PRO A 449 9.96 -21.99 9.86
N GLU A 450 11.07 -22.27 10.52
CA GLU A 450 12.22 -22.97 9.95
C GLU A 450 11.86 -24.41 9.54
N SER A 451 11.15 -25.14 10.40
CA SER A 451 10.67 -26.50 10.11
C SER A 451 9.67 -26.50 8.95
N GLN A 452 8.70 -25.58 8.93
CA GLN A 452 7.74 -25.47 7.81
C GLN A 452 8.45 -25.18 6.48
N PHE A 453 9.42 -24.27 6.48
CA PHE A 453 10.23 -24.00 5.29
C PHE A 453 11.00 -25.25 4.86
N ALA A 454 11.67 -25.93 5.80
CA ALA A 454 12.47 -27.11 5.51
C ALA A 454 11.63 -28.26 4.92
N GLU A 455 10.42 -28.49 5.45
CA GLU A 455 9.46 -29.45 4.90
C GLU A 455 9.12 -29.13 3.44
N ASN A 456 8.74 -27.88 3.15
CA ASN A 456 8.46 -27.44 1.79
C ASN A 456 9.69 -27.54 0.87
N TRP A 457 10.88 -27.20 1.38
CA TRP A 457 12.12 -27.18 0.61
C TRP A 457 12.62 -28.59 0.29
N SER A 458 12.35 -29.57 1.16
CA SER A 458 12.73 -30.96 0.99
C SER A 458 11.98 -31.69 -0.15
N LEU A 459 10.87 -31.13 -0.62
CA LEU A 459 10.09 -31.69 -1.72
C LEU A 459 10.93 -31.82 -3.01
N ALA A 460 10.75 -32.90 -3.76
CA ALA A 460 11.47 -33.10 -5.02
C ALA A 460 11.12 -32.01 -6.05
N GLU A 461 12.06 -31.67 -6.94
CA GLU A 461 11.88 -30.62 -7.94
C GLU A 461 10.68 -30.87 -8.86
N ALA A 462 10.39 -32.14 -9.16
CA ALA A 462 9.26 -32.54 -9.99
C ALA A 462 7.90 -32.53 -9.26
N GLU A 463 7.89 -32.48 -7.92
CA GLU A 463 6.70 -32.78 -7.11
C GLU A 463 6.21 -31.57 -6.31
N TRP A 464 7.08 -30.61 -5.98
CA TRP A 464 6.77 -29.53 -5.04
C TRP A 464 5.49 -28.77 -5.42
N ARG A 465 5.27 -28.50 -6.71
CA ARG A 465 4.07 -27.80 -7.18
C ARG A 465 2.78 -28.54 -6.84
N ALA A 466 2.74 -29.84 -7.13
CA ALA A 466 1.56 -30.66 -6.90
C ALA A 466 1.29 -30.85 -5.40
N VAL A 467 2.34 -31.02 -4.59
CA VAL A 467 2.21 -31.18 -3.14
C VAL A 467 1.71 -29.89 -2.47
N LEU A 468 2.30 -28.74 -2.82
CA LEU A 468 1.87 -27.45 -2.27
C LEU A 468 0.46 -27.08 -2.73
N ALA A 469 0.11 -27.34 -4.00
CA ALA A 469 -1.24 -27.12 -4.51
C ALA A 469 -2.29 -27.96 -3.77
N ARG A 470 -2.01 -29.25 -3.52
CA ARG A 470 -2.92 -30.12 -2.74
C ARG A 470 -3.14 -29.61 -1.33
N ARG A 471 -2.09 -29.12 -0.66
CA ARG A 471 -2.20 -28.52 0.67
C ARG A 471 -3.09 -27.27 0.66
N ILE A 472 -3.03 -26.45 -0.39
CA ILE A 472 -3.92 -25.30 -0.58
C ILE A 472 -5.36 -25.75 -0.82
N ASP A 473 -5.59 -26.74 -1.70
CA ASP A 473 -6.92 -27.32 -1.97
C ASP A 473 -7.55 -27.85 -0.68
N ASP A 474 -6.82 -28.68 0.09
CA ASP A 474 -7.27 -29.25 1.37
C ASP A 474 -7.65 -28.15 2.38
N TYR A 475 -6.90 -27.04 2.41
CA TYR A 475 -7.21 -25.89 3.26
C TYR A 475 -8.45 -25.14 2.79
N LEU A 476 -8.56 -24.84 1.50
CA LEU A 476 -9.68 -24.10 0.93
C LEU A 476 -11.00 -24.89 1.02
N GLU A 477 -10.96 -26.22 0.92
CA GLU A 477 -12.11 -27.09 1.18
C GLU A 477 -12.60 -26.93 2.62
N LYS A 478 -11.70 -26.95 3.60
CA LYS A 478 -12.04 -26.75 5.02
C LYS A 478 -12.55 -25.34 5.29
N ALA A 479 -11.94 -24.33 4.68
CA ALA A 479 -12.41 -22.94 4.77
C ALA A 479 -13.82 -22.80 4.20
N THR A 480 -14.09 -23.43 3.05
CA THR A 480 -15.40 -23.49 2.41
C THR A 480 -16.44 -24.21 3.26
N ALA A 481 -16.07 -25.30 3.93
CA ALA A 481 -16.98 -25.98 4.86
C ALA A 481 -17.26 -25.11 6.10
N ARG A 482 -16.23 -24.49 6.68
CA ARG A 482 -16.34 -23.71 7.92
C ARG A 482 -17.12 -22.41 7.72
N ILE A 483 -16.90 -21.68 6.61
CA ILE A 483 -17.58 -20.41 6.34
C ILE A 483 -19.10 -20.58 6.20
N ARG A 484 -19.57 -21.80 5.89
CA ARG A 484 -20.99 -22.17 5.83
C ARG A 484 -21.59 -22.51 7.19
N THR A 485 -20.88 -22.26 8.29
CA THR A 485 -21.42 -22.33 9.66
C THR A 485 -21.41 -20.94 10.29
N ALA A 486 -22.42 -20.63 11.12
CA ALA A 486 -22.51 -19.32 11.78
C ALA A 486 -21.27 -19.02 12.64
N SER A 487 -20.83 -19.98 13.46
CA SER A 487 -19.62 -19.83 14.27
C SER A 487 -18.35 -19.67 13.44
N GLY A 488 -18.25 -20.40 12.32
CA GLY A 488 -17.13 -20.27 11.41
C GLY A 488 -17.05 -18.90 10.74
N PHE A 489 -18.20 -18.37 10.30
CA PHE A 489 -18.26 -17.02 9.74
C PHE A 489 -17.95 -15.93 10.78
N ASP A 490 -18.42 -16.09 12.02
CA ASP A 490 -18.06 -15.21 13.14
C ASP A 490 -16.55 -15.21 13.41
N ASP A 491 -15.91 -16.38 13.41
CA ASP A 491 -14.46 -16.51 13.57
C ASP A 491 -13.70 -15.78 12.45
N PHE A 492 -14.16 -15.90 11.20
CA PHE A 492 -13.58 -15.18 10.07
C PHE A 492 -13.82 -13.67 10.13
N THR A 493 -14.97 -13.24 10.67
CA THR A 493 -15.25 -11.81 10.92
C THR A 493 -14.29 -11.25 11.98
N ARG A 494 -14.05 -11.99 13.07
CA ARG A 494 -13.05 -11.59 14.09
C ARG A 494 -11.63 -11.56 13.52
N LEU A 495 -11.27 -12.51 12.67
CA LEU A 495 -9.97 -12.53 11.98
C LEU A 495 -9.81 -11.33 11.04
N ALA A 496 -10.85 -11.02 10.24
CA ALA A 496 -10.88 -9.84 9.39
C ALA A 496 -10.67 -8.57 10.20
N GLU A 497 -11.37 -8.40 11.33
CA GLU A 497 -11.17 -7.24 12.20
C GLU A 497 -9.77 -7.23 12.82
N SER A 498 -9.20 -8.38 13.22
CA SER A 498 -7.81 -8.44 13.69
C SER A 498 -6.84 -7.86 12.66
N ARG A 499 -6.98 -8.24 11.38
CA ARG A 499 -6.13 -7.74 10.28
C ARG A 499 -6.40 -6.27 9.97
N ARG A 500 -7.67 -5.82 10.05
CA ARG A 500 -8.04 -4.40 9.92
C ARG A 500 -7.40 -3.57 11.04
N ARG A 501 -7.36 -4.04 12.29
CA ARG A 501 -6.66 -3.34 13.39
C ARG A 501 -5.17 -3.18 13.11
N GLU A 502 -4.52 -4.20 12.53
CA GLU A 502 -3.11 -4.09 12.12
C GLU A 502 -2.92 -3.07 11.00
N PHE A 503 -3.79 -3.04 9.99
CA PHE A 503 -3.76 -2.00 8.98
C PHE A 503 -4.06 -0.59 9.54
N LYS A 504 -5.05 -0.45 10.43
CA LYS A 504 -5.40 0.83 11.08
C LYS A 504 -4.23 1.42 11.87
N ALA A 505 -3.31 0.58 12.36
CA ALA A 505 -2.07 1.00 13.02
C ALA A 505 -0.98 1.47 12.03
N MET A 506 -1.12 1.18 10.74
CA MET A 506 -0.22 1.69 9.70
C MET A 506 -0.59 3.12 9.34
N ARG A 507 0.41 3.95 9.05
CA ARG A 507 0.16 5.30 8.50
C ARG A 507 -0.47 5.30 7.11
N LEU A 508 -0.45 4.15 6.43
CA LEU A 508 -1.20 3.92 5.20
C LEU A 508 -2.72 4.04 5.42
N ASN A 509 -3.23 3.85 6.65
CA ASN A 509 -4.60 4.20 6.99
C ASN A 509 -4.69 5.72 7.20
N GLU A 510 -5.11 6.45 6.18
CA GLU A 510 -5.15 7.91 6.20
C GLU A 510 -6.48 8.42 6.75
N PHE A 511 -7.59 7.73 6.46
CA PHE A 511 -8.94 8.21 6.76
C PHE A 511 -9.70 7.22 7.64
N GLU A 512 -10.47 7.74 8.60
CA GLU A 512 -11.25 6.90 9.53
C GLU A 512 -12.33 6.06 8.82
N LEU A 513 -12.82 6.52 7.67
CA LEU A 513 -13.87 5.87 6.89
C LEU A 513 -13.38 4.81 5.90
N THR A 514 -12.06 4.61 5.77
CA THR A 514 -11.49 3.59 4.87
C THR A 514 -11.92 2.17 5.24
N LEU A 515 -12.18 1.92 6.52
CA LEU A 515 -12.60 0.62 7.06
C LEU A 515 -13.74 0.80 8.07
N PRO A 516 -14.61 -0.21 8.25
CA PRO A 516 -15.62 -0.16 9.30
C PRO A 516 -14.98 -0.22 10.69
N MET A 517 -15.70 0.30 11.67
CA MET A 517 -15.54 0.07 13.10
C MET A 517 -16.47 -1.06 13.56
N THR A 518 -16.11 -1.73 14.66
CA THR A 518 -16.88 -2.82 15.26
C THR A 518 -16.83 -2.70 16.79
N ASP A 519 -17.65 -3.47 17.48
CA ASP A 519 -17.66 -3.63 18.94
C ASP A 519 -16.63 -4.66 19.43
N ILE A 520 -15.83 -5.25 18.53
CA ILE A 520 -14.70 -6.08 18.92
C ILE A 520 -13.67 -5.18 19.60
N ALA A 521 -13.30 -5.52 20.83
CA ALA A 521 -12.43 -4.70 21.67
C ALA A 521 -11.11 -4.35 20.95
N ALA A 522 -10.65 -3.11 21.12
CA ALA A 522 -9.43 -2.61 20.48
C ALA A 522 -8.17 -3.39 20.92
N ASP A 523 -8.19 -3.93 22.14
CA ASP A 523 -7.14 -4.77 22.74
C ASP A 523 -7.38 -6.28 22.54
N ALA A 524 -8.38 -6.67 21.75
CA ALA A 524 -8.61 -8.07 21.43
C ALA A 524 -7.35 -8.71 20.82
N PRO A 525 -7.03 -9.96 21.20
CA PRO A 525 -5.79 -10.60 20.76
C PRO A 525 -5.69 -10.63 19.24
N ARG A 526 -4.46 -10.58 18.74
CA ARG A 526 -4.22 -10.84 17.32
C ARG A 526 -4.64 -12.26 17.00
N LEU A 527 -5.30 -12.44 15.86
CA LEU A 527 -5.79 -13.73 15.41
C LEU A 527 -5.03 -14.20 14.18
N ARG A 528 -4.91 -15.51 14.03
CA ARG A 528 -4.37 -16.17 12.85
C ARG A 528 -5.31 -17.29 12.37
N MET A 529 -5.27 -17.55 11.07
CA MET A 529 -5.92 -18.71 10.47
C MET A 529 -4.96 -19.89 10.43
N ASN A 530 -5.43 -21.07 10.83
CA ASN A 530 -4.69 -22.33 10.72
C ASN A 530 -5.07 -23.07 9.42
N GLU A 531 -4.30 -24.10 9.05
CA GLU A 531 -4.55 -24.90 7.85
C GLU A 531 -5.81 -25.79 7.91
N ASP A 532 -6.36 -26.00 9.10
CA ASP A 532 -7.69 -26.60 9.28
C ASP A 532 -8.83 -25.57 9.21
N ALA A 533 -8.49 -24.34 8.78
CA ALA A 533 -9.35 -23.16 8.73
C ALA A 533 -9.89 -22.70 10.10
N THR A 534 -9.40 -23.24 11.22
CA THR A 534 -9.71 -22.69 12.54
C THR A 534 -9.00 -21.36 12.76
N VAL A 535 -9.62 -20.48 13.55
CA VAL A 535 -9.02 -19.20 13.94
C VAL A 535 -8.56 -19.30 15.40
N THR A 536 -7.32 -18.90 15.66
CA THR A 536 -6.72 -18.94 17.00
C THR A 536 -6.01 -17.64 17.32
N ALA A 537 -5.86 -17.33 18.61
CA ALA A 537 -5.02 -16.21 19.04
C ALA A 537 -3.54 -16.49 18.73
N VAL A 538 -2.82 -15.43 18.34
CA VAL A 538 -1.36 -15.43 18.23
C VAL A 538 -0.81 -15.22 19.65
N ASN A 539 -0.08 -16.22 20.16
CA ASN A 539 0.62 -16.14 21.43
C ASN A 539 1.94 -15.37 21.33
#